data_AF-A0A9D4LM00-F1
#
_entry.id   AF-A0A9D4LM00-F1
#
_cell.length_a   1.000
_cell.length_b   1.000
_cell.length_c   1.000
_cell.angle_alpha   90.00
_cell.angle_beta   90.00
_cell.angle_gamma   90.00
#
_symmetry.space_group_name_H-M   'P 1'
#
loop_
_entity.id
_entity.type
_entity.pdbx_description
1 polymer ?
#
loop_
_entity_poly.entity_id
_entity_poly.type
_entity_poly.pdbx_seq_one_letter_code
_entity_poly.pdbx_strand_id
1 'polypeptide(L)'
;MGKNSGDIRDQYAAVLRHVRGLKHRYEDVYAAVRHLAEQFRNCKGHFAHRRYNELKEMIKTCITDEVLNAAAKNEGEYLRPVASNTSASARLRKGTTSSTSKLLQHAEAYSRATKERTDQAVEENEIKDLGKDELQKLLDEQKDLKTELHEKFIRLHENLKRLKHDYEYSKRFLPVKRYWFLKEMVKPILRNEDLKCL
;
A
#
# COMPACT_ATOMS: atom_id res chain seq x y z
N MET A 1 -20.63 -33.80 2.06
CA MET A 1 -19.29 -33.81 1.44
C MET A 1 -18.37 -32.95 2.30
N GLY A 2 -17.57 -33.55 3.18
CA GLY A 2 -16.71 -32.82 4.08
C GLY A 2 -15.46 -32.33 3.36
N LYS A 3 -15.23 -31.01 3.29
CA LYS A 3 -13.92 -30.45 2.94
C LYS A 3 -12.89 -31.09 3.86
N ASN A 4 -11.86 -31.69 3.26
CA ASN A 4 -10.81 -32.43 3.96
C ASN A 4 -10.01 -31.41 4.79
N SER A 5 -9.55 -31.76 6.00
CA SER A 5 -8.83 -30.79 6.86
C SER A 5 -7.56 -30.24 6.20
N GLY A 6 -6.95 -30.98 5.26
CA GLY A 6 -5.86 -30.48 4.41
C GLY A 6 -6.28 -29.33 3.48
N ASP A 7 -7.47 -29.39 2.89
CA ASP A 7 -7.98 -28.35 1.97
C ASP A 7 -8.21 -27.00 2.69
N ILE A 8 -8.66 -27.04 3.95
CA ILE A 8 -8.84 -25.82 4.76
C ILE A 8 -7.48 -25.22 5.15
N ARG A 9 -6.48 -26.04 5.45
CA ARG A 9 -5.11 -25.57 5.74
C ARG A 9 -4.46 -24.90 4.52
N ASP A 10 -4.62 -25.50 3.35
CA ASP A 10 -4.12 -24.93 2.10
C ASP A 10 -4.81 -23.60 1.76
N GLN A 11 -6.13 -23.52 1.95
CA GLN A 11 -6.90 -22.28 1.80
C GLN A 11 -6.45 -21.21 2.79
N TYR A 12 -6.26 -21.57 4.07
CA TYR A 12 -5.77 -20.65 5.09
C TYR A 12 -4.39 -20.10 4.74
N ALA A 13 -3.43 -20.97 4.40
CA ALA A 13 -2.09 -20.58 3.99
C ALA A 13 -2.09 -19.68 2.74
N ALA A 14 -3.02 -19.92 1.78
CA ALA A 14 -3.18 -19.06 0.62
C ALA A 14 -3.73 -17.68 0.97
N VAL A 15 -4.79 -17.60 1.78
CA VAL A 15 -5.39 -16.32 2.21
C VAL A 15 -4.39 -15.52 3.05
N LEU A 16 -3.69 -16.17 3.98
CA LEU A 16 -2.69 -15.55 4.84
C LEU A 16 -1.55 -14.91 4.04
N ARG A 17 -1.01 -15.63 3.04
CA ARG A 17 -0.01 -15.07 2.11
C ARG A 17 -0.53 -13.83 1.38
N HIS A 18 -1.79 -13.85 0.94
CA HIS A 18 -2.42 -12.67 0.34
C HIS A 18 -2.53 -11.52 1.33
N VAL A 19 -3.07 -11.76 2.53
CA VAL A 19 -3.23 -10.72 3.57
C VAL A 19 -1.89 -10.07 3.89
N ARG A 20 -0.83 -10.84 4.09
CA ARG A 20 0.52 -10.30 4.34
C ARG A 20 1.01 -9.44 3.19
N GLY A 21 0.89 -9.92 1.95
CA GLY A 21 1.25 -9.16 0.76
C GLY A 21 0.45 -7.87 0.62
N LEU A 22 -0.85 -7.89 0.93
CA LEU A 22 -1.68 -6.69 0.96
C LEU A 22 -1.26 -5.72 2.08
N LYS A 23 -1.03 -6.22 3.29
CA LYS A 23 -0.62 -5.42 4.45
C LYS A 23 0.71 -4.72 4.18
N HIS A 24 1.71 -5.43 3.68
CA HIS A 24 3.01 -4.84 3.39
C HIS A 24 2.92 -3.72 2.36
N ARG A 25 2.19 -3.96 1.26
CA ARG A 25 1.98 -2.92 0.23
C ARG A 25 1.16 -1.76 0.76
N TYR A 26 0.16 -2.02 1.61
CA TYR A 26 -0.61 -0.96 2.25
C TYR A 26 0.29 -0.10 3.12
N GLU A 27 1.19 -0.71 3.90
CA GLU A 27 2.18 0.00 4.71
C GLU A 27 3.10 0.88 3.85
N ASP A 28 3.58 0.38 2.71
CA ASP A 28 4.42 1.17 1.78
C ASP A 28 3.69 2.41 1.26
N VAL A 29 2.45 2.26 0.76
CA VAL A 29 1.65 3.37 0.24
C VAL A 29 1.25 4.32 1.37
N TYR A 30 0.89 3.77 2.53
CA TYR A 30 0.50 4.55 3.70
C TYR A 30 1.69 5.31 4.29
N ALA A 31 2.92 4.79 4.21
CA ALA A 31 4.11 5.51 4.65
C ALA A 31 4.30 6.82 3.89
N ALA A 32 4.02 6.86 2.58
CA ALA A 32 4.05 8.09 1.79
C ALA A 32 3.01 9.12 2.29
N VAL A 33 1.80 8.66 2.63
CA VAL A 33 0.74 9.51 3.20
C VAL A 33 1.06 9.97 4.62
N ARG A 34 1.65 9.12 5.45
CA ARG A 34 2.10 9.47 6.80
C ARG A 34 3.20 10.52 6.76
N HIS A 35 4.17 10.33 5.87
CA HIS A 35 5.24 11.31 5.64
C HIS A 35 4.68 12.66 5.15
N LEU A 36 3.70 12.64 4.24
CA LEU A 36 2.95 13.85 3.84
C LEU A 36 2.29 14.53 5.06
N ALA A 37 1.66 13.76 5.95
CA ALA A 37 1.00 14.27 7.15
C ALA A 37 1.97 14.94 8.14
N GLU A 38 3.10 14.29 8.40
CA GLU A 38 4.14 14.78 9.29
C GLU A 38 4.79 16.05 8.74
N GLN A 39 5.19 16.04 7.47
CA GLN A 39 5.79 17.21 6.85
C GLN A 39 4.81 18.39 6.76
N PHE A 40 3.53 18.14 6.49
CA PHE A 40 2.50 19.19 6.49
C PHE A 40 2.27 19.78 7.89
N ARG A 41 2.39 18.97 8.95
CA ARG A 41 2.33 19.45 10.33
C ARG A 41 3.53 20.33 10.67
N ASN A 42 4.72 19.92 10.23
CA ASN A 42 5.99 20.59 10.50
C ASN A 42 6.17 21.89 9.72
N CYS A 43 5.62 21.99 8.50
CA CYS A 43 5.77 23.20 7.67
C CYS A 43 4.95 24.39 8.18
N LYS A 44 4.08 24.24 9.21
CA LYS A 44 3.20 25.31 9.69
C LYS A 44 3.96 26.57 10.14
N GLY A 45 5.16 26.41 10.69
CA GLY A 45 6.01 27.51 11.20
C GLY A 45 6.88 28.20 10.15
N HIS A 46 6.89 27.74 8.89
CA HIS A 46 7.76 28.31 7.86
C HIS A 46 7.12 29.53 7.15
N PHE A 47 7.96 30.39 6.58
CA PHE A 47 7.52 31.52 5.74
C PHE A 47 6.75 31.04 4.50
N ALA A 48 5.81 31.86 4.01
CA ALA A 48 4.86 31.49 2.96
C ALA A 48 5.49 30.90 1.69
N HIS A 49 6.58 31.50 1.18
CA HIS A 49 7.29 31.01 0.00
C HIS A 49 7.93 29.62 0.22
N ARG A 50 8.50 29.39 1.41
CA ARG A 50 9.09 28.10 1.79
C ARG A 50 8.01 27.02 1.92
N ARG A 51 6.89 27.34 2.58
CA ARG A 51 5.73 26.42 2.68
C ARG A 51 5.16 26.04 1.32
N TYR A 52 5.06 26.98 0.40
CA TYR A 52 4.56 26.71 -0.95
C TYR A 52 5.43 25.67 -1.67
N ASN A 53 6.76 25.84 -1.64
CA ASN A 53 7.66 24.88 -2.26
C ASN A 53 7.66 23.53 -1.54
N GLU A 54 7.61 23.53 -0.21
CA GLU A 54 7.51 22.31 0.60
C GLU A 54 6.22 21.53 0.27
N LEU A 55 5.04 22.19 0.22
CA LEU A 55 3.79 21.54 -0.19
C LEU A 55 3.86 20.94 -1.58
N LYS A 56 4.48 21.65 -2.52
CA LYS A 56 4.64 21.18 -3.89
C LYS A 56 5.49 19.91 -3.94
N GLU A 57 6.63 19.88 -3.26
CA GLU A 57 7.51 18.71 -3.24
C GLU A 57 6.88 17.55 -2.47
N MET A 58 6.25 17.81 -1.31
CA MET A 58 5.48 16.83 -0.54
C MET A 58 4.44 16.10 -1.40
N ILE A 59 3.63 16.87 -2.15
CA ILE A 59 2.59 16.31 -3.01
C ILE A 59 3.21 15.48 -4.12
N LYS A 60 4.26 15.99 -4.80
CA LYS A 60 4.96 15.26 -5.87
C LYS A 60 5.49 13.90 -5.42
N THR A 61 6.10 13.83 -4.24
CA THR A 61 6.64 12.57 -3.69
C THR A 61 5.53 11.55 -3.39
N CYS A 62 4.35 12.04 -3.04
CA CYS A 62 3.18 11.20 -2.71
C CYS A 62 2.44 10.69 -3.97
N ILE A 63 2.48 11.44 -5.08
CA ILE A 63 1.75 11.11 -6.34
C ILE A 63 2.63 10.46 -7.41
N THR A 64 3.77 9.89 -7.04
CA THR A 64 4.65 9.21 -8.00
C THR A 64 3.94 8.03 -8.66
N ASP A 65 4.32 7.73 -9.90
CA ASP A 65 3.76 6.58 -10.62
C ASP A 65 4.10 5.26 -9.89
N GLU A 66 5.18 5.20 -9.13
CA GLU A 66 5.54 4.05 -8.29
C GLU A 66 4.51 3.82 -7.18
N VAL A 67 4.18 4.87 -6.41
CA VAL A 67 3.17 4.80 -5.34
C VAL A 67 1.78 4.51 -5.91
N LEU A 68 1.42 5.14 -7.03
CA LEU A 68 0.13 4.90 -7.71
C LEU A 68 0.04 3.50 -8.32
N ASN A 69 1.12 2.98 -8.90
CA ASN A 69 1.13 1.62 -9.46
C ASN A 69 1.13 0.55 -8.37
N ALA A 70 1.79 0.81 -7.23
CA ALA A 70 1.68 -0.03 -6.05
C ALA A 70 0.21 -0.08 -5.57
N ALA A 71 -0.47 1.07 -5.61
CA ALA A 71 -1.88 1.23 -5.26
C ALA A 71 -2.87 0.64 -6.31
N ALA A 72 -2.51 0.58 -7.59
CA ALA A 72 -3.39 0.10 -8.67
C ALA A 72 -3.40 -1.43 -8.85
N LYS A 73 -2.30 -2.13 -8.52
CA LYS A 73 -2.15 -3.58 -8.77
C LYS A 73 -3.20 -4.45 -8.07
N ASN A 74 -3.89 -3.94 -7.05
CA ASN A 74 -4.92 -4.69 -6.33
C ASN A 74 -6.35 -4.45 -6.88
N GLU A 75 -6.65 -3.31 -7.51
CA GLU A 75 -8.00 -3.04 -8.09
C GLU A 75 -8.42 -4.14 -9.09
N GLY A 76 -7.45 -4.70 -9.83
CA GLY A 76 -7.70 -5.71 -10.86
C GLY A 76 -8.02 -7.11 -10.35
N GLU A 77 -7.73 -7.43 -9.09
CA GLU A 77 -7.88 -8.79 -8.54
C GLU A 77 -9.32 -9.07 -8.04
N TYR A 78 -10.13 -8.03 -7.80
CA TYR A 78 -11.51 -8.15 -7.30
C TYR A 78 -12.59 -8.00 -8.38
N LEU A 79 -12.27 -7.36 -9.51
CA LEU A 79 -13.19 -7.17 -10.65
C LEU A 79 -13.16 -8.32 -11.67
N ARG A 80 -12.32 -9.34 -11.47
CA ARG A 80 -12.30 -10.53 -12.33
C ARG A 80 -12.94 -11.73 -11.63
N PRO A 81 -14.00 -12.33 -12.21
CA PRO A 81 -14.39 -13.68 -11.86
C PRO A 81 -13.19 -14.60 -12.05
N VAL A 82 -12.99 -15.51 -11.10
CA VAL A 82 -11.90 -16.49 -11.06
C VAL A 82 -11.78 -17.20 -12.41
N ALA A 83 -10.76 -16.83 -13.18
CA ALA A 83 -10.34 -17.55 -14.37
C ALA A 83 -8.85 -17.85 -14.25
N SER A 84 -8.56 -19.14 -14.31
CA SER A 84 -7.28 -19.80 -14.17
C SER A 84 -6.14 -19.16 -14.97
N ASN A 85 -4.97 -19.15 -14.31
CA ASN A 85 -3.60 -19.31 -14.82
C ASN A 85 -3.34 -18.92 -16.28
N THR A 86 -2.51 -17.89 -16.51
CA THR A 86 -1.17 -18.03 -17.13
C THR A 86 -0.49 -16.68 -17.38
N SER A 87 0.85 -16.76 -17.38
CA SER A 87 1.84 -15.88 -18.01
C SER A 87 2.25 -14.59 -17.27
N ALA A 88 3.41 -14.72 -16.66
CA ALA A 88 4.34 -13.65 -16.37
C ALA A 88 4.68 -12.85 -17.65
N SER A 89 4.76 -11.54 -17.51
CA SER A 89 5.59 -10.69 -18.37
C SER A 89 6.10 -9.51 -17.57
N ALA A 90 7.27 -9.71 -16.96
CA ALA A 90 8.08 -8.66 -16.40
C ALA A 90 8.67 -7.82 -17.55
N ARG A 91 8.17 -6.60 -17.74
CA ARG A 91 8.87 -5.59 -18.55
C ARG A 91 9.90 -4.88 -17.68
N LEU A 92 11.15 -5.33 -17.78
CA LEU A 92 12.32 -4.63 -17.27
C LEU A 92 12.48 -3.28 -17.99
N ARG A 93 12.28 -2.17 -17.28
CA ARG A 93 12.74 -0.85 -17.71
C ARG A 93 14.11 -0.57 -17.09
N LYS A 94 15.11 -0.46 -17.97
CA LYS A 94 16.51 -0.21 -17.66
C LYS A 94 16.68 1.28 -17.32
N GLY A 95 16.69 1.61 -16.03
CA GLY A 95 17.09 2.92 -15.51
C GLY A 95 18.47 2.81 -14.85
N THR A 96 19.42 3.61 -15.30
CA THR A 96 20.78 3.71 -14.74
C THR A 96 20.74 4.33 -13.34
N THR A 97 20.57 3.50 -12.32
CA THR A 97 20.83 3.86 -10.92
C THR A 97 22.20 3.32 -10.50
N SER A 98 22.96 4.21 -9.84
CA SER A 98 24.31 4.01 -9.32
C SER A 98 24.47 2.67 -8.58
N SER A 99 25.59 1.96 -8.81
CA SER A 99 25.83 0.59 -8.32
C SER A 99 25.68 0.42 -6.80
N THR A 100 25.91 1.47 -6.00
CA THR A 100 25.69 1.44 -4.54
C THR A 100 24.21 1.39 -4.15
N SER A 101 23.34 2.03 -4.94
CA SER A 101 21.90 2.03 -4.71
C SER A 101 21.28 0.65 -4.95
N LYS A 102 21.83 -0.12 -5.90
CA LYS A 102 21.36 -1.49 -6.22
C LYS A 102 21.72 -2.49 -5.14
N LEU A 103 22.92 -2.38 -4.56
CA LEU A 103 23.35 -3.24 -3.46
C LEU A 103 22.54 -3.00 -2.19
N LEU A 104 22.22 -1.73 -1.87
CA LEU A 104 21.33 -1.40 -0.75
C LEU A 104 19.91 -1.94 -0.97
N GLN A 105 19.35 -1.77 -2.17
CA GLN A 105 18.05 -2.37 -2.53
C GLN A 105 18.07 -3.90 -2.38
N HIS A 106 19.17 -4.55 -2.77
CA HIS A 106 19.30 -6.00 -2.67
C HIS A 106 19.45 -6.48 -1.23
N ALA A 107 20.19 -5.74 -0.40
CA ALA A 107 20.37 -6.03 1.02
C ALA A 107 19.05 -5.87 1.79
N GLU A 108 18.29 -4.79 1.51
CA GLU A 108 16.96 -4.61 2.06
C GLU A 108 15.99 -5.70 1.59
N ALA A 109 15.99 -6.05 0.31
CA ALA A 109 15.15 -7.13 -0.22
C ALA A 109 15.49 -8.48 0.41
N TYR A 110 16.78 -8.77 0.64
CA TYR A 110 17.21 -10.01 1.28
C TYR A 110 16.82 -10.07 2.75
N SER A 111 17.05 -8.99 3.51
CA SER A 111 16.64 -8.89 4.91
C SER A 111 15.12 -9.03 5.08
N ARG A 112 14.33 -8.49 4.13
CA ARG A 112 12.87 -8.64 4.09
C ARG A 112 12.47 -10.09 3.78
N ALA A 113 13.07 -10.71 2.77
CA ALA A 113 12.78 -12.09 2.40
C ALA A 113 13.11 -13.09 3.53
N THR A 114 14.16 -12.84 4.32
CA THR A 114 14.48 -13.67 5.49
C THR A 114 13.45 -13.51 6.61
N LYS A 115 12.96 -12.29 6.86
CA LYS A 115 11.93 -12.03 7.87
C LYS A 115 10.57 -12.64 7.48
N GLU A 116 10.20 -12.53 6.21
CA GLU A 116 8.98 -13.16 5.69
C GLU A 116 9.00 -14.68 5.83
N ARG A 117 10.15 -15.32 5.57
CA ARG A 117 10.32 -16.77 5.76
C ARG A 117 10.23 -17.20 7.21
N THR A 118 10.78 -16.44 8.14
CA THR A 118 10.66 -16.76 9.58
C THR A 118 9.23 -16.60 10.06
N ASP A 119 8.54 -15.53 9.66
CA ASP A 119 7.14 -15.29 10.04
C ASP A 119 6.19 -16.33 9.38
N GLN A 120 6.55 -16.88 8.21
CA GLN A 120 5.86 -18.03 7.60
C GLN A 120 6.03 -19.30 8.42
N ALA A 121 7.26 -19.62 8.83
CA ALA A 121 7.55 -20.84 9.57
C ALA A 121 6.94 -20.85 10.98
N VAL A 122 6.83 -19.68 11.63
CA VAL A 122 6.18 -19.55 12.94
C VAL A 122 4.67 -19.79 12.81
N GLU A 123 4.00 -19.06 11.92
CA GLU A 123 2.55 -19.23 11.73
C GLU A 123 2.21 -20.64 11.22
N GLU A 124 2.98 -21.23 10.28
CA GLU A 124 2.76 -22.61 9.81
C GLU A 124 2.89 -23.67 10.92
N ASN A 125 3.68 -23.40 11.96
CA ASN A 125 3.75 -24.30 13.12
C ASN A 125 2.56 -24.09 14.07
N GLU A 126 2.02 -22.87 14.19
CA GLU A 126 0.85 -22.58 15.02
C GLU A 126 -0.45 -23.24 14.48
N ILE A 127 -0.60 -23.40 13.16
CA ILE A 127 -1.78 -24.06 12.55
C ILE A 127 -1.71 -25.59 12.48
N LYS A 128 -0.56 -26.23 12.77
CA LYS A 128 -0.43 -27.69 12.67
C LYS A 128 -1.27 -28.43 13.70
N ASP A 129 -1.44 -27.83 14.88
CA ASP A 129 -2.06 -28.45 16.05
C ASP A 129 -3.53 -28.02 16.26
N LEU A 130 -4.05 -27.10 15.42
CA LEU A 130 -5.42 -26.59 15.56
C LEU A 130 -6.48 -27.54 15.03
N GLY A 131 -7.63 -27.56 15.71
CA GLY A 131 -8.82 -28.27 15.28
C GLY A 131 -9.44 -27.69 14.01
N LYS A 132 -10.28 -28.47 13.33
CA LYS A 132 -10.91 -28.05 12.05
C LYS A 132 -11.77 -26.79 12.21
N ASP A 133 -12.52 -26.70 13.30
CA ASP A 133 -13.46 -25.59 13.54
C ASP A 133 -12.72 -24.30 13.90
N GLU A 134 -11.62 -24.40 14.66
CA GLU A 134 -10.74 -23.27 14.97
C GLU A 134 -10.05 -22.75 13.71
N LEU A 135 -9.56 -23.66 12.86
CA LEU A 135 -8.93 -23.30 11.60
C LEU A 135 -9.93 -22.63 10.63
N GLN A 136 -11.18 -23.10 10.61
CA GLN A 136 -12.24 -22.49 9.81
C GLN A 136 -12.56 -21.08 10.31
N LYS A 137 -12.63 -20.87 11.63
CA LYS A 137 -12.83 -19.55 12.23
C LYS A 137 -11.68 -18.58 11.86
N LEU A 138 -10.44 -19.02 12.01
CA LEU A 138 -9.27 -18.21 11.63
C LEU A 138 -9.25 -17.90 10.12
N LEU A 139 -9.66 -18.85 9.27
CA LEU A 139 -9.78 -18.63 7.84
C LEU A 139 -10.79 -17.53 7.52
N ASP A 140 -11.94 -17.52 8.19
CA ASP A 140 -12.97 -16.53 7.95
C ASP A 140 -12.54 -15.14 8.49
N GLU A 141 -11.91 -15.08 9.66
CA GLU A 141 -11.28 -13.85 10.18
C GLU A 141 -10.23 -13.27 9.20
N GLN A 142 -9.40 -14.11 8.59
CA GLN A 142 -8.40 -13.66 7.61
C GLN A 142 -9.04 -13.18 6.29
N LYS A 143 -10.17 -13.75 5.88
CA LYS A 143 -10.93 -13.25 4.71
C LYS A 143 -11.56 -11.90 4.98
N ASP A 144 -12.10 -11.70 6.18
CA ASP A 144 -12.66 -10.42 6.59
C ASP A 144 -11.58 -9.34 6.62
N LEU A 145 -10.43 -9.64 7.24
CA LEU A 145 -9.27 -8.75 7.25
C LEU A 145 -8.75 -8.46 5.83
N LYS A 146 -8.71 -9.47 4.95
CA LYS A 146 -8.35 -9.27 3.53
C LYS A 146 -9.30 -8.26 2.86
N THR A 147 -10.60 -8.40 3.09
CA THR A 147 -11.63 -7.53 2.52
C THR A 147 -11.49 -6.10 3.04
N GLU A 148 -11.33 -5.92 4.35
CA GLU A 148 -11.13 -4.62 4.98
C GLU A 148 -9.86 -3.92 4.44
N LEU A 149 -8.73 -4.63 4.40
CA LEU A 149 -7.48 -4.11 3.84
C LEU A 149 -7.64 -3.69 2.39
N HIS A 150 -8.40 -4.45 1.61
CA HIS A 150 -8.65 -4.15 0.21
C HIS A 150 -9.48 -2.87 0.03
N GLU A 151 -10.56 -2.71 0.80
CA GLU A 151 -11.36 -1.48 0.78
C GLU A 151 -10.54 -0.25 1.16
N LYS A 152 -9.71 -0.36 2.20
CA LYS A 152 -8.77 0.71 2.58
C LYS A 152 -7.80 1.04 1.44
N PHE A 153 -7.33 0.03 0.72
CA PHE A 153 -6.43 0.19 -0.44
C PHE A 153 -7.10 0.96 -1.58
N ILE A 154 -8.34 0.62 -1.93
CA ILE A 154 -9.12 1.31 -2.97
C ILE A 154 -9.30 2.79 -2.59
N ARG A 155 -9.77 3.06 -1.37
CA ARG A 155 -9.99 4.44 -0.90
C ARG A 155 -8.70 5.26 -0.93
N LEU A 156 -7.59 4.67 -0.45
CA LEU A 156 -6.28 5.30 -0.47
C LEU A 156 -5.82 5.60 -1.91
N HIS A 157 -5.99 4.64 -2.81
CA HIS A 157 -5.63 4.80 -4.22
C HIS A 157 -6.45 5.90 -4.91
N GLU A 158 -7.77 5.93 -4.70
CA GLU A 158 -8.64 6.98 -5.23
C GLU A 158 -8.26 8.36 -4.71
N ASN A 159 -7.92 8.47 -3.43
CA ASN A 159 -7.43 9.72 -2.84
C ASN A 159 -6.12 10.18 -3.49
N LEU A 160 -5.19 9.27 -3.75
CA LEU A 160 -3.92 9.59 -4.42
C LEU A 160 -4.12 9.94 -5.90
N LYS A 161 -5.00 9.24 -6.62
CA LYS A 161 -5.41 9.60 -7.99
C LYS A 161 -6.00 11.00 -8.04
N ARG A 162 -6.90 11.32 -7.11
CA ARG A 162 -7.51 12.66 -6.98
C ARG A 162 -6.47 13.72 -6.65
N LEU A 163 -5.56 13.44 -5.71
CA LEU A 163 -4.45 14.34 -5.38
C LEU A 163 -3.59 14.64 -6.60
N LYS A 164 -3.26 13.63 -7.41
CA LYS A 164 -2.50 13.81 -8.66
C LYS A 164 -3.25 14.70 -9.64
N HIS A 165 -4.52 14.41 -9.89
CA HIS A 165 -5.36 15.20 -10.78
C HIS A 165 -5.47 16.67 -10.34
N ASP A 166 -5.78 16.90 -9.05
CA ASP A 166 -5.96 18.24 -8.50
C ASP A 166 -4.65 19.02 -8.47
N TYR A 167 -3.53 18.34 -8.21
CA TYR A 167 -2.20 18.93 -8.30
C TYR A 167 -1.88 19.42 -9.72
N GLU A 168 -2.16 18.60 -10.74
CA GLU A 168 -1.99 18.99 -12.15
C GLU A 168 -2.90 20.15 -12.53
N TYR A 169 -4.16 20.11 -12.11
CA TYR A 169 -5.11 21.21 -12.32
C TYR A 169 -4.63 22.52 -11.65
N SER A 170 -4.05 22.43 -10.46
CA SER A 170 -3.58 23.60 -9.70
C SER A 170 -2.52 24.43 -10.44
N LYS A 171 -1.78 23.82 -11.37
CA LYS A 171 -0.69 24.48 -12.13
C LYS A 171 -1.17 25.64 -12.99
N ARG A 172 -2.48 25.70 -13.30
CA ARG A 172 -3.09 26.76 -14.10
C ARG A 172 -3.27 28.08 -13.33
N PHE A 173 -3.14 28.06 -12.01
CA PHE A 173 -3.37 29.23 -11.16
C PHE A 173 -2.06 29.92 -10.75
N LEU A 174 -2.16 31.23 -10.50
CA LEU A 174 -1.07 32.03 -9.94
C LEU A 174 -0.65 31.51 -8.54
N PRO A 175 0.61 31.71 -8.12
CA PRO A 175 1.18 31.11 -6.91
C PRO A 175 0.33 31.26 -5.64
N VAL A 176 -0.28 32.43 -5.42
CA VAL A 176 -1.13 32.69 -4.23
C VAL A 176 -2.37 31.80 -4.23
N LYS A 177 -3.10 31.76 -5.34
CA LYS A 177 -4.30 30.93 -5.49
C LYS A 177 -3.95 29.44 -5.53
N ARG A 178 -2.84 29.10 -6.18
CA ARG A 178 -2.31 27.74 -6.24
C ARG A 178 -1.93 27.22 -4.85
N TYR A 179 -1.28 28.01 -4.02
CA TYR A 179 -0.95 27.64 -2.64
C TYR A 179 -2.19 27.26 -1.84
N TRP A 180 -3.27 28.04 -1.97
CA TRP A 180 -4.54 27.71 -1.33
C TRP A 180 -5.07 26.35 -1.81
N PHE A 181 -5.07 26.08 -3.11
CA PHE A 181 -5.45 24.76 -3.65
C PHE A 181 -4.58 23.63 -3.10
N LEU A 182 -3.25 23.79 -3.07
CA LEU A 182 -2.33 22.77 -2.55
C LEU A 182 -2.65 22.45 -1.07
N LYS A 183 -3.01 23.46 -0.28
CA LYS A 183 -3.40 23.26 1.12
C LYS A 183 -4.74 22.51 1.24
N GLU A 184 -5.73 22.90 0.44
CA GLU A 184 -7.06 22.29 0.50
C GLU A 184 -7.07 20.85 -0.02
N MET A 185 -6.24 20.47 -1.00
CA MET A 185 -6.16 19.08 -1.48
C MET A 185 -5.46 18.13 -0.50
N VAL A 186 -4.51 18.63 0.31
CA VAL A 186 -3.82 17.81 1.31
C VAL A 186 -4.72 17.52 2.51
N LYS A 187 -5.54 18.47 2.95
CA LYS A 187 -6.39 18.33 4.15
C LYS A 187 -7.28 17.08 4.17
N PRO A 188 -8.06 16.73 3.11
CA PRO A 188 -8.89 15.52 3.10
C PRO A 188 -8.08 14.24 3.30
N ILE A 189 -6.90 14.17 2.72
CA ILE A 189 -6.01 13.00 2.83
C ILE A 189 -5.54 12.83 4.26
N LEU A 190 -5.30 13.94 4.98
CA LEU A 190 -4.88 13.93 6.38
C LEU A 190 -6.02 13.68 7.37
N ARG A 191 -7.26 13.97 6.99
CA ARG A 191 -8.46 13.79 7.83
C ARG A 191 -9.04 12.39 7.74
N ASN A 192 -8.58 11.56 6.80
CA ASN A 192 -9.05 10.19 6.66
C ASN A 192 -8.49 9.32 7.79
N GLU A 193 -9.15 9.37 8.95
CA GLU A 193 -8.81 8.55 10.12
C GLU A 193 -9.00 7.06 9.82
N ASP A 194 -9.93 6.72 8.93
CA ASP A 194 -10.17 5.37 8.41
C ASP A 194 -8.95 4.73 7.72
N LEU A 195 -7.96 5.55 7.34
CA LEU A 195 -6.69 5.09 6.77
C LEU A 195 -5.59 4.91 7.83
N LYS A 196 -5.74 5.45 9.05
CA LYS A 196 -4.78 5.22 10.14
C LYS A 196 -4.78 3.72 10.49
N CYS A 197 -3.59 3.13 10.45
CA CYS A 197 -3.36 1.67 10.42
C CYS A 197 -4.02 0.88 11.56
N LEU A 198 -4.22 -0.42 11.23
CA LEU A 198 -4.41 -1.59 12.10
C LEU A 198 -3.50 -1.60 13.33
#